data_AF-A0A426JTL5-F1
#
_entry.id   AF-A0A426JTL5-F1
#
_cell.length_a   1.000
_cell.length_b   1.000
_cell.length_c   1.000
_cell.angle_alpha   90.00
_cell.angle_beta   90.00
_cell.angle_gamma   90.00
#
_symmetry.space_group_name_H-M   'P 1'
#
loop_
_entity.id
_entity.type
_entity.pdbx_description
1 polymer ?
#
loop_
_entity_poly.entity_id
_entity_poly.type
_entity_poly.pdbx_seq_one_letter_code
_entity_poly.pdbx_strand_id
1 'polypeptide(L)'
;MTYNTLIIDDHPTQVETYKDIFRLIDDAPALEFIHFHNLKDAYVFAINHESKSEIDLILLDINLPPYPEMGLHSGVDLAEVLKEELPQAKLCFLTSHDEAIMLYDLYTRFTPQAVLIKSDFNGEDLELFFKHMLQGKTFYTDTFLKAKQKLIDSELFLDSKNREIITNLLTHSFTTYRKKAVLIQYLGLPYQA
;
A
#
# COMPACT_ATOMS: atom_id res chain seq x y z
N MET A 1 13.62 -15.10 -19.03
CA MET A 1 13.16 -15.07 -17.63
C MET A 1 11.82 -14.35 -17.61
N THR A 2 10.89 -14.85 -16.82
CA THR A 2 9.55 -14.28 -16.65
C THR A 2 9.57 -13.32 -15.47
N TYR A 3 8.86 -12.21 -15.56
CA TYR A 3 8.69 -11.23 -14.48
C TYR A 3 7.31 -11.41 -13.86
N ASN A 4 7.25 -11.95 -12.64
CA ASN A 4 6.02 -12.31 -11.96
C ASN A 4 5.51 -11.14 -11.12
N THR A 5 4.30 -10.68 -11.42
CA THR A 5 3.67 -9.55 -10.73
C THR A 5 2.44 -10.01 -9.96
N LEU A 6 2.43 -9.76 -8.66
CA LEU A 6 1.28 -9.96 -7.78
C LEU A 6 0.46 -8.66 -7.67
N ILE A 7 -0.81 -8.69 -8.04
CA ILE A 7 -1.72 -7.53 -8.00
C ILE A 7 -2.86 -7.81 -7.02
N ILE A 8 -3.02 -6.96 -6.02
CA ILE A 8 -4.05 -7.12 -4.99
C ILE A 8 -4.87 -5.83 -4.94
N ASP A 9 -6.07 -5.87 -5.52
CA ASP A 9 -6.98 -4.74 -5.64
C ASP A 9 -8.41 -5.27 -5.81
N ASP A 10 -9.36 -4.76 -5.03
CA ASP A 10 -10.76 -5.19 -5.04
C ASP A 10 -11.57 -4.61 -6.23
N HIS A 11 -10.92 -3.90 -7.15
CA HIS A 11 -11.49 -3.39 -8.39
C HIS A 11 -10.99 -4.18 -9.62
N PRO A 12 -11.69 -5.25 -10.07
CA PRO A 12 -11.25 -6.10 -11.17
C PRO A 12 -10.93 -5.35 -12.47
N THR A 13 -11.71 -4.32 -12.81
CA THR A 13 -11.47 -3.51 -14.01
C THR A 13 -10.14 -2.76 -13.95
N GLN A 14 -9.73 -2.29 -12.78
CA GLN A 14 -8.43 -1.61 -12.61
C GLN A 14 -7.29 -2.63 -12.77
N VAL A 15 -7.43 -3.81 -12.15
CA VAL A 15 -6.45 -4.92 -12.28
C VAL A 15 -6.21 -5.29 -13.75
N GLU A 16 -7.27 -5.47 -14.53
CA GLU A 16 -7.12 -5.78 -15.97
C GLU A 16 -6.48 -4.63 -16.75
N THR A 17 -6.86 -3.39 -16.44
CA THR A 17 -6.25 -2.20 -17.06
C THR A 17 -4.74 -2.13 -16.80
N TYR A 18 -4.29 -2.41 -15.58
CA TYR A 18 -2.87 -2.44 -15.24
C TYR A 18 -2.13 -3.52 -16.05
N LYS A 19 -2.68 -4.74 -16.11
CA LYS A 19 -2.09 -5.85 -16.87
C LYS A 19 -1.97 -5.50 -18.36
N ASP A 20 -3.02 -4.92 -18.93
CA ASP A 20 -3.04 -4.55 -20.34
C ASP A 20 -1.99 -3.48 -20.64
N ILE A 21 -1.90 -2.43 -19.83
CA ILE A 21 -0.86 -1.39 -19.98
C ILE A 21 0.54 -2.00 -19.87
N PHE A 22 0.80 -2.87 -18.89
CA PHE A 22 2.13 -3.47 -18.73
C PHE A 22 2.51 -4.37 -19.90
N ARG A 23 1.54 -5.06 -20.52
CA ARG A 23 1.77 -5.89 -21.71
C ARG A 23 2.08 -5.07 -22.96
N LEU A 24 1.73 -3.78 -23.00
CA LEU A 24 2.05 -2.88 -24.11
C LEU A 24 3.49 -2.36 -24.07
N ILE A 25 4.23 -2.62 -22.99
CA ILE A 25 5.61 -2.12 -22.85
C ILE A 25 6.53 -2.95 -23.75
N ASP A 26 7.07 -2.29 -24.77
CA ASP A 26 8.11 -2.83 -25.62
C ASP A 26 9.36 -3.25 -24.81
N ASP A 27 10.02 -4.32 -25.25
CA ASP A 27 11.22 -4.90 -24.62
C ASP A 27 11.04 -5.38 -23.16
N ALA A 28 9.80 -5.50 -22.68
CA ALA A 28 9.53 -6.15 -21.41
C ALA A 28 9.86 -7.66 -21.46
N PRO A 29 10.33 -8.27 -20.35
CA PRO A 29 10.39 -9.72 -20.24
C PRO A 29 8.99 -10.33 -20.36
N ALA A 30 8.90 -11.66 -20.50
CA ALA A 30 7.62 -12.35 -20.41
C ALA A 30 6.96 -12.01 -19.06
N LEU A 31 5.69 -11.58 -19.08
CA LEU A 31 4.97 -11.15 -17.88
C LEU A 31 3.99 -12.23 -17.45
N GLU A 32 4.00 -12.58 -16.17
CA GLU A 32 2.98 -13.40 -15.52
C GLU A 32 2.31 -12.61 -14.41
N PHE A 33 0.99 -12.73 -14.30
CA PHE A 33 0.18 -11.96 -13.37
C PHE A 33 -0.61 -12.88 -12.45
N ILE A 34 -0.30 -12.80 -11.16
CA ILE A 34 -1.09 -13.39 -10.09
C ILE A 34 -1.91 -12.26 -9.50
N HIS A 35 -3.21 -12.48 -9.26
CA HIS A 35 -4.04 -11.41 -8.72
C HIS A 35 -5.11 -11.92 -7.77
N PHE A 36 -5.46 -11.07 -6.81
CA PHE A 36 -6.50 -11.30 -5.83
C PHE A 36 -7.32 -10.02 -5.62
N HIS A 37 -8.59 -10.19 -5.28
CA HIS A 37 -9.53 -9.08 -5.06
C HIS A 37 -9.92 -8.90 -3.59
N ASN A 38 -9.27 -9.61 -2.68
CA ASN A 38 -9.54 -9.54 -1.26
C ASN A 38 -8.31 -9.97 -0.43
N LEU A 39 -8.28 -9.55 0.84
CA LEU A 39 -7.19 -9.86 1.76
C LEU A 39 -7.06 -11.34 2.05
N LYS A 40 -8.16 -12.09 2.10
CA LYS A 40 -8.17 -13.50 2.48
C LYS A 40 -7.40 -14.37 1.49
N ASP A 41 -7.73 -14.27 0.21
CA ASP A 41 -7.10 -15.09 -0.82
C ASP A 41 -5.63 -14.70 -1.00
N ALA A 42 -5.32 -13.39 -0.94
CA ALA A 42 -3.94 -12.89 -0.98
C ALA A 42 -3.11 -13.35 0.22
N TYR A 43 -3.70 -13.36 1.42
CA TYR A 43 -3.06 -13.89 2.63
C TYR A 43 -2.75 -15.38 2.50
N VAL A 44 -3.75 -16.18 2.09
CA VAL A 44 -3.57 -17.63 1.88
C VAL A 44 -2.48 -17.92 0.86
N PHE A 45 -2.42 -17.13 -0.22
CA PHE A 45 -1.35 -17.21 -1.20
C PHE A 45 0.02 -16.91 -0.59
N ALA A 46 0.15 -15.82 0.17
CA ALA A 46 1.42 -15.38 0.75
C ALA A 46 2.03 -16.44 1.68
N ILE A 47 1.21 -17.08 2.53
CA ILE A 47 1.69 -18.08 3.49
C ILE A 47 1.92 -19.47 2.89
N ASN A 48 1.46 -19.72 1.65
CA ASN A 48 1.59 -21.03 1.02
C ASN A 48 3.01 -21.22 0.43
N HIS A 49 3.79 -22.10 1.04
CA HIS A 49 5.19 -22.33 0.68
C HIS A 49 5.43 -22.89 -0.73
N GLU A 50 4.44 -23.57 -1.33
CA GLU A 50 4.54 -24.04 -2.72
C GLU A 50 4.36 -22.91 -3.74
N SER A 51 3.79 -21.78 -3.29
CA SER A 51 3.55 -20.57 -4.09
C SER A 51 4.68 -19.54 -3.97
N LYS A 52 5.81 -19.90 -3.37
CA LYS A 52 7.05 -19.09 -3.30
C LYS A 52 7.76 -18.94 -4.65
N SER A 53 7.02 -19.07 -5.76
CA SER A 53 7.41 -18.52 -7.05
C SER A 53 8.03 -17.14 -6.85
N GLU A 54 9.12 -16.86 -7.56
CA GLU A 54 9.87 -15.61 -7.49
C GLU A 54 8.95 -14.44 -7.88
N ILE A 55 8.18 -13.89 -6.94
CA ILE A 55 7.42 -12.67 -7.13
C ILE A 55 8.41 -11.53 -7.20
N ASP A 56 8.46 -10.85 -8.35
CA ASP A 56 9.37 -9.73 -8.57
C ASP A 56 8.75 -8.41 -8.11
N LEU A 57 7.43 -8.28 -8.26
CA LEU A 57 6.68 -7.06 -8.00
C LEU A 57 5.36 -7.36 -7.31
N ILE A 58 5.05 -6.57 -6.29
CA ILE A 58 3.76 -6.54 -5.60
C ILE A 58 3.13 -5.17 -5.83
N LEU A 59 1.92 -5.16 -6.34
CA LEU A 59 1.04 -4.01 -6.50
C LEU A 59 -0.12 -4.18 -5.53
N LEU A 60 -0.16 -3.38 -4.47
CA LEU A 60 -1.10 -3.54 -3.37
C LEU A 60 -1.94 -2.28 -3.19
N ASP A 61 -3.26 -2.43 -3.31
CA ASP A 61 -4.19 -1.46 -2.75
C ASP A 61 -4.27 -1.65 -1.24
N ILE A 62 -4.22 -0.53 -0.51
CA ILE A 62 -4.37 -0.52 0.94
C ILE A 62 -5.85 -0.48 1.35
N ASN A 63 -6.74 -0.12 0.43
CA ASN A 63 -8.18 0.04 0.64
C ASN A 63 -8.96 -1.23 0.31
N LEU A 64 -8.54 -2.33 0.92
CA LEU A 64 -9.19 -3.61 0.75
C LEU A 64 -10.18 -3.88 1.89
N PRO A 65 -11.32 -4.55 1.60
CA PRO A 65 -12.23 -5.01 2.64
C PRO A 65 -11.50 -5.88 3.68
N PRO A 66 -11.79 -5.72 4.99
CA PRO A 66 -11.06 -6.37 6.06
C PRO A 66 -11.23 -7.90 6.03
N TYR A 67 -10.24 -8.61 6.57
CA TYR A 67 -10.28 -10.04 6.88
C TYR A 67 -10.03 -10.26 8.38
N PRO A 68 -11.07 -10.10 9.22
CA PRO A 68 -10.93 -10.05 10.68
C PRO A 68 -10.42 -11.36 11.31
N GLU A 69 -10.70 -12.51 10.70
CA GLU A 69 -10.29 -13.81 11.23
C GLU A 69 -8.76 -13.95 11.36
N MET A 70 -8.01 -13.21 10.54
CA MET A 70 -6.55 -13.14 10.58
C MET A 70 -6.02 -11.80 11.09
N GLY A 71 -6.89 -10.95 11.67
CA GLY A 71 -6.50 -9.64 12.19
C GLY A 71 -6.04 -8.65 11.11
N LEU A 72 -6.43 -8.87 9.84
CA LEU A 72 -6.11 -7.96 8.75
C LEU A 72 -7.28 -6.97 8.57
N HIS A 73 -7.03 -5.70 8.84
CA HIS A 73 -8.05 -4.65 8.78
C HIS A 73 -7.94 -3.82 7.50
N SER A 74 -6.77 -3.84 6.86
CA SER A 74 -6.49 -3.13 5.62
C SER A 74 -5.41 -3.84 4.80
N GLY A 75 -5.15 -3.37 3.58
CA GLY A 75 -3.98 -3.83 2.83
C GLY A 75 -2.65 -3.46 3.50
N VAL A 76 -2.61 -2.48 4.40
CA VAL A 76 -1.41 -2.16 5.19
C VAL A 76 -0.99 -3.33 6.09
N ASP A 77 -1.96 -4.04 6.66
CA ASP A 77 -1.68 -5.21 7.51
C ASP A 77 -1.17 -6.38 6.67
N LEU A 78 -1.74 -6.57 5.47
CA LEU A 78 -1.27 -7.57 4.52
C LEU A 78 0.13 -7.26 3.98
N ALA A 79 0.49 -5.99 3.86
CA ALA A 79 1.83 -5.57 3.41
C ALA A 79 2.94 -6.11 4.33
N GLU A 80 2.69 -6.21 5.64
CA GLU A 80 3.65 -6.83 6.56
C GLU A 80 3.85 -8.31 6.28
N VAL A 81 2.75 -9.05 6.13
CA VAL A 81 2.77 -10.49 5.81
C VAL A 81 3.52 -10.72 4.50
N LEU A 82 3.24 -9.90 3.48
CA LEU A 82 3.91 -10.00 2.18
C LEU A 82 5.41 -9.69 2.27
N LYS A 83 5.83 -8.74 3.11
CA LYS A 83 7.24 -8.41 3.31
C LYS A 83 7.99 -9.53 4.03
N GLU A 84 7.33 -10.22 4.95
CA GLU A 84 7.89 -11.37 5.67
C GLU A 84 8.00 -12.61 4.76
N GLU A 85 6.95 -12.93 4.00
CA GLU A 85 6.89 -14.14 3.18
C GLU A 85 7.53 -13.98 1.79
N LEU A 86 7.53 -12.76 1.22
CA LEU A 86 8.06 -12.43 -0.11
C LEU A 86 9.14 -11.31 -0.04
N PRO A 87 10.21 -11.46 0.77
CA PRO A 87 11.13 -10.36 1.10
C PRO A 87 11.96 -9.83 -0.09
N GLN A 88 12.03 -10.56 -1.20
CA GLN A 88 12.76 -10.14 -2.40
C GLN A 88 11.88 -9.35 -3.38
N ALA A 89 10.56 -9.42 -3.22
CA ALA A 89 9.63 -8.74 -4.11
C ALA A 89 9.68 -7.22 -3.88
N LYS A 90 9.59 -6.45 -4.96
CA LYS A 90 9.44 -4.99 -4.88
C LYS A 90 8.01 -4.68 -4.44
N LEU A 91 7.84 -4.03 -3.29
CA LEU A 91 6.54 -3.64 -2.76
C LEU A 91 6.17 -2.24 -3.27
N CYS A 92 5.02 -2.16 -3.95
CA CYS A 92 4.46 -0.93 -4.47
C CYS A 92 3.02 -0.77 -4.00
N PHE A 93 2.67 0.44 -3.54
CA PHE A 93 1.30 0.77 -3.15
C PHE A 93 0.59 1.54 -4.27
N LEU A 94 -0.66 1.17 -4.56
CA LEU A 94 -1.59 1.96 -5.39
C LEU A 94 -2.83 2.28 -4.55
N THR A 95 -3.02 3.54 -4.17
CA THR A 95 -4.07 3.88 -3.22
C THR A 95 -4.84 5.12 -3.64
N SER A 96 -6.12 5.19 -3.24
CA SER A 96 -6.90 6.42 -3.31
C SER A 96 -6.67 7.36 -2.12
N HIS A 97 -5.92 6.94 -1.09
CA HIS A 97 -5.58 7.78 0.05
C HIS A 97 -4.54 8.83 -0.33
N ASP A 98 -4.80 10.08 0.03
CA ASP A 98 -3.91 11.22 -0.17
C ASP A 98 -3.48 11.88 1.14
N GLU A 99 -3.92 11.34 2.28
CA GLU A 99 -3.63 11.91 3.59
C GLU A 99 -2.14 11.78 3.90
N ALA A 100 -1.47 12.92 4.03
CA ALA A 100 -0.02 12.96 4.14
C ALA A 100 0.54 12.05 5.24
N ILE A 101 -0.13 11.99 6.39
CA ILE A 101 0.31 11.20 7.56
C ILE A 101 0.28 9.72 7.25
N MET A 102 -0.77 9.25 6.59
CA MET A 102 -0.90 7.86 6.18
C MET A 102 0.16 7.49 5.15
N LEU A 103 0.36 8.34 4.14
CA LEU A 103 1.37 8.14 3.11
C LEU A 103 2.80 8.12 3.66
N TYR A 104 3.11 9.02 4.61
CA TYR A 104 4.40 9.05 5.26
C TYR A 104 4.59 7.85 6.19
N ASP A 105 3.56 7.41 6.90
CA ASP A 105 3.61 6.22 7.73
C ASP A 105 3.94 4.97 6.88
N LEU A 106 3.22 4.77 5.77
CA LEU A 106 3.51 3.72 4.77
C LEU A 106 4.98 3.78 4.31
N TYR A 107 5.46 4.98 3.98
CA TYR A 107 6.85 5.16 3.55
C TYR A 107 7.85 4.74 4.63
N THR A 108 7.67 5.23 5.85
CA THR A 108 8.61 4.93 6.96
C THR A 108 8.58 3.48 7.40
N ARG A 109 7.41 2.83 7.33
CA ARG A 109 7.21 1.44 7.76
C ARG A 109 7.73 0.44 6.73
N PHE A 110 7.47 0.67 5.45
CA PHE A 110 7.76 -0.31 4.40
C PHE A 110 8.98 0.03 3.55
N THR A 111 9.36 1.31 3.43
CA THR A 111 10.31 1.80 2.42
C THR A 111 9.97 1.26 1.01
N PRO A 112 8.73 1.46 0.53
CA PRO A 112 8.24 0.85 -0.70
C PRO A 112 9.00 1.38 -1.92
N GLN A 113 9.18 0.53 -2.94
CA GLN A 113 9.79 0.90 -4.21
C GLN A 113 8.93 1.92 -4.97
N ALA A 114 7.61 1.89 -4.77
CA ALA A 114 6.73 2.90 -5.32
C ALA A 114 5.51 3.20 -4.45
N VAL A 115 5.02 4.43 -4.57
CA VAL A 115 3.72 4.86 -4.04
C VAL A 115 3.01 5.70 -5.09
N LEU A 116 1.90 5.15 -5.59
CA LEU A 116 1.07 5.78 -6.60
C LEU A 116 -0.28 6.14 -5.99
N ILE A 117 -0.65 7.42 -6.09
CA ILE A 117 -1.99 7.87 -5.73
C ILE A 117 -2.87 7.74 -6.97
N LYS A 118 -4.00 7.03 -6.87
CA LYS A 118 -4.88 6.69 -8.01
C LYS A 118 -5.42 7.93 -8.76
N SER A 119 -5.48 9.09 -8.10
CA SER A 119 -5.85 10.36 -8.73
C SER A 119 -4.75 11.02 -9.56
N ASP A 120 -3.50 10.57 -9.40
CA ASP A 120 -2.30 11.29 -9.84
C ASP A 120 -1.60 10.66 -11.05
N PHE A 121 -2.10 9.53 -11.54
CA PHE A 121 -1.48 8.84 -12.66
C PHE A 121 -2.52 8.53 -13.75
N ASN A 122 -2.05 8.56 -15.00
CA ASN A 122 -2.78 8.06 -16.15
C ASN A 122 -2.05 6.82 -16.74
N GLY A 123 -2.43 6.40 -17.95
CA GLY A 123 -1.81 5.26 -18.62
C GLY A 123 -0.31 5.44 -18.87
N GLU A 124 0.13 6.61 -19.32
CA GLU A 124 1.54 6.91 -19.59
C GLU A 124 2.38 6.88 -18.31
N ASP A 125 1.82 7.37 -17.21
CA ASP A 125 2.47 7.31 -15.89
C ASP A 125 2.62 5.88 -15.38
N LEU A 126 1.60 5.02 -15.61
CA LEU A 126 1.68 3.59 -15.28
C LEU A 126 2.72 2.85 -16.12
N GLU A 127 2.85 3.19 -17.41
CA GLU A 127 3.91 2.66 -18.26
C GLU A 127 5.30 3.05 -17.74
N LEU A 128 5.48 4.34 -17.41
CA LEU A 128 6.73 4.86 -16.87
C LEU A 128 7.07 4.21 -15.53
N PHE A 129 6.08 4.08 -14.64
CA PHE A 129 6.17 3.37 -13.37
C PHE A 129 6.70 1.95 -13.59
N PHE A 130 6.08 1.17 -14.48
CA PHE A 130 6.48 -0.22 -14.67
C PHE A 130 7.86 -0.34 -15.30
N LYS A 131 8.21 0.54 -16.25
CA LYS A 131 9.59 0.66 -16.77
C LYS A 131 10.61 0.93 -15.66
N HIS A 132 10.27 1.78 -14.70
CA HIS A 132 11.12 2.00 -13.52
C HIS A 132 11.25 0.74 -12.66
N MET A 133 10.16 -0.01 -12.45
CA MET A 133 10.19 -1.26 -11.68
C MET A 133 11.10 -2.30 -12.33
N LEU A 134 11.01 -2.49 -13.65
CA LEU A 134 11.89 -3.39 -14.40
C LEU A 134 13.37 -2.99 -14.26
N GLN A 135 13.67 -1.69 -14.13
CA GLN A 135 15.02 -1.16 -13.96
C GLN A 135 15.49 -1.09 -12.50
N GLY A 136 14.66 -1.50 -11.53
CA GLY A 136 14.97 -1.41 -10.10
C GLY A 136 15.03 0.02 -9.56
N LYS A 137 14.36 0.97 -10.23
CA LYS A 137 14.25 2.37 -9.80
C LYS A 137 13.00 2.57 -8.94
N THR A 138 13.02 3.58 -8.09
CA THR A 138 11.81 4.01 -7.35
C THR A 138 10.90 4.87 -8.21
N PHE A 139 9.61 4.91 -7.88
CA PHE A 139 8.64 5.78 -8.54
C PHE A 139 7.61 6.30 -7.54
N TYR A 140 7.42 7.61 -7.47
CA TYR A 140 6.48 8.22 -6.55
C TYR A 140 5.70 9.32 -7.25
N THR A 141 4.38 9.29 -7.11
CA THR A 141 3.49 10.32 -7.66
C THR A 141 3.59 11.65 -6.90
N ASP A 142 3.16 12.73 -7.54
CA ASP A 142 3.30 14.10 -7.06
C ASP A 142 2.68 14.33 -5.67
N THR A 143 1.46 13.83 -5.44
CA THR A 143 0.78 13.97 -4.14
C THR A 143 1.56 13.29 -3.04
N PHE A 144 2.12 12.10 -3.30
CA PHE A 144 2.99 11.43 -2.33
C PHE A 144 4.25 12.25 -2.04
N LEU A 145 4.93 12.77 -3.07
CA LEU A 145 6.15 13.57 -2.88
C LEU A 145 5.88 14.83 -2.06
N LYS A 146 4.77 15.53 -2.35
CA LYS A 146 4.32 16.70 -1.58
C LYS A 146 3.96 16.34 -0.14
N ALA A 147 3.23 15.25 0.07
CA ALA A 147 2.88 14.73 1.39
C ALA A 147 4.12 14.40 2.23
N LYS A 148 5.08 13.68 1.64
CA LYS A 148 6.34 13.32 2.27
C LYS A 148 7.13 14.55 2.67
N GLN A 149 7.31 15.51 1.76
CA GLN A 149 8.06 16.74 2.03
C GLN A 149 7.40 17.54 3.17
N LYS A 150 6.08 17.73 3.08
CA LYS A 150 5.31 18.47 4.10
C LYS A 150 5.50 17.91 5.50
N LEU A 151 5.59 16.58 5.65
CA LEU A 151 5.75 15.96 6.96
C LEU A 151 7.18 15.96 7.48
N ILE A 152 8.17 15.84 6.59
CA ILE A 152 9.58 16.03 6.94
C ILE A 152 9.80 17.43 7.52
N ASP A 153 9.14 18.44 6.94
CA ASP A 153 9.26 19.84 7.38
C ASP A 153 8.54 20.12 8.72
N SER A 154 7.80 19.15 9.27
CA SER A 154 7.01 19.32 10.49
C SER A 154 7.48 18.43 11.63
N GLU A 155 8.10 19.04 12.65
CA GLU A 155 8.64 18.35 13.84
C GLU A 155 7.58 17.53 14.61
N LEU A 156 6.30 17.93 14.55
CA LEU A 156 5.18 17.31 15.27
C LEU A 156 4.93 15.83 14.88
N PHE A 157 5.27 15.45 13.64
CA PHE A 157 4.91 14.14 13.08
C PHE A 157 6.09 13.17 12.99
N LEU A 158 7.23 13.52 13.58
CA LEU A 158 8.39 12.63 13.65
C LEU A 158 8.13 11.41 14.53
N ASP A 159 7.31 11.55 15.58
CA ASP A 159 6.92 10.43 16.45
C ASP A 159 5.89 9.51 15.76
N SER A 160 6.22 8.21 15.68
CA SER A 160 5.35 7.18 15.11
C SER A 160 4.04 7.02 15.87
N LYS A 161 4.05 7.19 17.20
CA LYS A 161 2.84 7.07 18.01
C LYS A 161 1.81 8.17 17.67
N ASN A 162 2.29 9.40 17.45
CA ASN A 162 1.43 10.49 17.01
C ASN A 162 0.81 10.22 15.64
N ARG A 163 1.58 9.64 14.70
CA ARG A 163 1.07 9.29 13.37
C ARG A 163 -0.02 8.22 13.45
N GLU A 164 0.20 7.16 14.22
CA GLU A 164 -0.80 6.09 14.41
C GLU A 164 -2.14 6.64 14.93
N ILE A 165 -2.08 7.50 15.96
CA ILE A 165 -3.28 8.13 16.54
C ILE A 165 -4.04 8.92 15.46
N ILE A 166 -3.33 9.73 14.67
CA ILE A 166 -3.98 10.59 13.68
C ILE A 166 -4.52 9.78 12.51
N THR A 167 -3.79 8.79 12.02
CA THR A 167 -4.27 7.88 10.95
C THR A 167 -5.57 7.22 11.36
N ASN A 168 -5.65 6.66 12.58
CA ASN A 168 -6.87 6.05 13.10
C ASN A 168 -8.06 7.02 13.18
N LEU A 169 -7.82 8.31 13.47
CA LEU A 169 -8.86 9.34 13.52
C LEU A 169 -9.36 9.81 12.14
N LEU A 170 -8.56 9.61 11.09
CA LEU A 170 -8.88 9.99 9.71
C LEU A 170 -9.58 8.86 8.96
N THR A 171 -9.12 7.62 9.14
CA THR A 171 -9.66 6.43 8.45
C THR A 171 -11.05 6.04 8.91
N HIS A 172 -11.39 6.34 10.16
CA HIS A 172 -12.70 6.05 10.73
C HIS A 172 -13.54 7.34 10.78
N SER A 173 -14.77 7.28 10.27
CA SER A 173 -15.79 8.33 10.39
C SER A 173 -16.33 8.41 11.83
N PHE A 174 -15.45 8.76 12.76
CA PHE A 174 -15.79 8.98 14.15
C PHE A 174 -16.49 10.31 14.34
N THR A 175 -17.61 10.29 15.08
CA THR A 175 -18.17 11.50 15.67
C THR A 175 -17.17 12.13 16.64
N THR A 176 -17.24 13.43 16.89
CA THR A 176 -16.31 14.17 17.77
C THR A 176 -16.12 13.50 19.13
N TYR A 177 -17.17 12.87 19.68
CA TYR A 177 -17.11 12.08 20.91
C TYR A 177 -16.23 10.83 20.79
N ARG A 178 -16.36 10.06 19.70
CA ARG A 178 -15.55 8.86 19.47
C ARG A 178 -14.08 9.21 19.22
N LYS A 179 -13.80 10.33 18.54
CA LYS A 179 -12.43 10.85 18.39
C LYS A 179 -11.77 11.13 19.75
N LYS A 180 -12.52 11.71 20.69
CA LYS A 180 -12.05 11.99 22.05
C LYS A 180 -11.75 10.71 22.85
N ALA A 181 -12.60 9.69 22.73
CA ALA A 181 -12.39 8.39 23.39
C ALA A 181 -11.14 7.67 22.87
N VAL A 182 -10.91 7.68 21.54
CA VAL A 182 -9.70 7.12 20.91
C VAL A 182 -8.45 7.85 21.41
N LEU A 183 -8.49 9.18 21.48
CA LEU A 183 -7.38 9.98 22.01
C LEU A 183 -7.07 9.64 23.48
N ILE A 184 -8.10 9.48 24.32
CA ILE A 184 -7.94 9.14 25.75
C ILE A 184 -7.28 7.76 25.92
N GLN A 185 -7.73 6.76 25.15
CA GLN A 185 -7.18 5.40 25.20
C GLN A 185 -5.71 5.37 24.77
N TYR A 186 -5.34 6.09 23.72
CA TYR A 186 -3.99 6.11 23.17
C TYR A 186 -2.99 6.97 23.98
N LEU A 187 -3.47 8.06 24.58
CA LEU A 187 -2.67 8.95 25.44
C LEU A 187 -2.57 8.46 26.89
N GLY A 188 -3.27 7.38 27.26
CA GLY A 188 -3.31 6.87 28.63
C GLY A 188 -3.90 7.88 29.62
N LEU A 189 -4.75 8.79 29.14
CA LEU A 189 -5.39 9.80 29.98
C LEU A 189 -6.53 9.14 30.77
N PRO A 190 -6.77 9.52 32.02
CA PRO A 190 -7.91 9.01 32.76
C PRO A 190 -9.20 9.45 32.08
N TYR A 191 -10.09 8.49 31.80
CA TYR A 191 -11.42 8.76 31.26
C TYR A 191 -12.21 9.54 32.32
N GLN A 192 -12.36 10.85 32.14
CA GLN A 192 -13.24 11.67 32.98
C GLN A 192 -14.65 11.59 32.38
N ALA A 193 -15.52 10.89 33.09
CA ALA A 193 -16.95 10.74 32.81
C ALA A 193 -17.70 12.08 32.93
#